data_AF-A0A2L0UCC6-F1
#
_entry.id   AF-A0A2L0UCC6-F1
#
_cell.length_a   1.000
_cell.length_b   1.000
_cell.length_c   1.000
_cell.angle_alpha   90.00
_cell.angle_beta   90.00
_cell.angle_gamma   90.00
#
_symmetry.space_group_name_H-M   'P 1'
#
loop_
_entity.id
_entity.type
_entity.pdbx_description
1 polymer ?
#
loop_
_entity_poly.entity_id
_entity_poly.type
_entity_poly.pdbx_seq_one_letter_code
_entity_poly.pdbx_strand_id
1 'polypeptide(L)'
;MGKYSDARRDPTAAPGNNAAARRRGLRPVATLTAGALLATILAAGSAASAAPPQKVRQPALDSRSAEIIRVDGRSFRDLDGDGALTPYEDWRLAPEERAVDLVARLSLEEKSGQLMHASLSGQATYDRTAFTRLLAERHITTFISRLGAGAGTLAREHNDLQSLAEEQPFGIPLKISTDPRNGFTVTEGQTVSNGDFTAFPDPIGMGAVGDPEATRAMADIIREEYRAVGIHEALSPQADLATEPRWTRINGTFGSTGETVGEHVQAYVEGMQGGPDGLTPDGVATVVKHWVGYGAQVDGYDSHYYYGRYAAFPGNNFEEHLTPYEGAFAAGASGIMPTYSILQDLQRDGTAVEQVGANHNEYLLQDVLRGEYGFDGVITSDWGIANDCPASCLALRP
;
A
#
# COMPACT_ATOMS: atom_id res chain seq x y z
N MET A 1 56.82 -23.85 11.86
CA MET A 1 57.70 -23.36 10.78
C MET A 1 56.90 -22.28 10.06
N GLY A 2 57.40 -21.03 10.06
CA GLY A 2 56.71 -19.79 9.59
C GLY A 2 55.73 -19.23 10.63
N LYS A 3 55.96 -18.19 11.44
CA LYS A 3 56.55 -16.84 11.27
C LYS A 3 55.83 -15.99 10.20
N TYR A 4 54.82 -15.23 10.63
CA TYR A 4 54.55 -13.89 10.11
C TYR A 4 54.30 -12.93 11.28
N SER A 5 54.96 -11.78 11.18
CA SER A 5 55.27 -10.84 12.25
C SER A 5 54.26 -9.71 12.36
N ASP A 6 54.06 -9.34 13.61
CA ASP A 6 53.50 -8.11 14.17
C ASP A 6 54.07 -6.83 13.48
N ALA A 7 53.20 -5.87 13.17
CA ALA A 7 53.57 -4.50 12.84
C ALA A 7 52.54 -3.52 13.40
N ARG A 8 52.74 -3.15 14.67
CA ARG A 8 52.19 -1.93 15.28
C ARG A 8 52.93 -0.70 14.75
N ARG A 9 52.20 0.35 14.41
CA ARG A 9 52.60 1.75 14.67
C ARG A 9 51.38 2.57 15.07
N ASP A 10 51.55 3.19 16.23
CA ASP A 10 50.67 4.15 16.90
C ASP A 10 51.05 5.59 16.44
N PRO A 11 50.46 6.69 16.97
CA PRO A 11 49.62 7.62 16.24
C PRO A 11 50.28 9.03 16.17
N THR A 12 49.47 10.06 15.89
CA THR A 12 49.74 11.51 16.00
C THR A 12 50.27 12.22 14.75
N ALA A 13 49.39 12.99 14.09
CA ALA A 13 49.67 14.36 13.62
C ALA A 13 48.40 14.98 12.99
N ALA A 14 47.90 16.05 13.61
CA ALA A 14 47.08 17.09 13.01
C ALA A 14 47.48 18.43 13.69
N PRO A 15 47.17 19.61 13.15
CA PRO A 15 46.98 19.99 11.75
C PRO A 15 47.89 21.20 11.34
N GLY A 16 48.16 21.32 10.04
CA GLY A 16 48.88 22.46 9.47
C GLY A 16 47.96 23.63 9.14
N ASN A 17 48.18 24.75 9.84
CA ASN A 17 47.57 26.05 9.62
C ASN A 17 48.09 26.68 8.31
N ASN A 18 47.21 27.10 7.40
CA ASN A 18 47.58 28.07 6.35
C ASN A 18 46.44 29.06 6.12
N ALA A 19 46.59 30.21 6.76
CA ALA A 19 45.84 31.41 6.47
C ALA A 19 46.37 32.05 5.18
N ALA A 20 45.49 32.25 4.20
CA ALA A 20 45.74 33.17 3.09
C ALA A 20 44.49 34.04 2.89
N ALA A 21 44.62 35.29 3.34
CA ALA A 21 43.67 36.36 3.16
C ALA A 21 43.47 36.69 1.67
N ARG A 22 42.22 36.84 1.23
CA ARG A 22 41.88 37.72 0.09
C ARG A 22 40.65 38.56 0.41
N ARG A 23 40.75 39.79 -0.07
CA ARG A 23 40.02 40.98 0.35
C ARG A 23 38.66 41.10 -0.35
N ARG A 24 37.69 41.59 0.43
CA ARG A 24 36.67 42.61 0.15
C ARG A 24 36.35 42.91 -1.33
N GLY A 25 35.09 42.67 -1.69
CA GLY A 25 34.38 43.37 -2.75
C GLY A 25 32.97 43.71 -2.27
N LEU A 26 32.81 44.88 -1.63
CA LEU A 26 31.51 45.50 -1.36
C LEU A 26 30.88 45.95 -2.69
N ARG A 27 29.60 45.63 -2.90
CA ARG A 27 28.76 46.27 -3.92
C ARG A 27 27.55 46.92 -3.24
N PRO A 28 27.07 48.05 -3.79
CA PRO A 28 26.46 49.11 -3.01
C PRO A 28 24.98 48.85 -2.70
N VAL A 29 24.59 49.35 -1.53
CA VAL A 29 23.19 49.59 -1.14
C VAL A 29 22.64 50.68 -2.04
N ALA A 30 21.66 50.34 -2.87
CA ALA A 30 20.83 51.31 -3.59
C ALA A 30 19.56 51.55 -2.76
N THR A 31 19.47 52.74 -2.19
CA THR A 31 18.26 53.35 -1.65
C THR A 31 17.23 53.50 -2.77
N LEU A 32 16.09 52.82 -2.65
CA LEU A 32 14.93 53.04 -3.50
C LEU A 32 13.83 53.74 -2.70
N THR A 33 13.61 54.98 -3.10
CA THR A 33 12.53 55.89 -2.73
C THR A 33 11.16 55.24 -2.94
N ALA A 34 10.29 55.41 -1.95
CA ALA A 34 8.87 55.09 -2.04
C ALA A 34 8.20 55.94 -3.13
N GLY A 35 7.82 55.30 -4.24
CA GLY A 35 6.98 55.87 -5.29
C GLY A 35 5.79 54.95 -5.50
N ALA A 36 4.60 55.43 -5.16
CA ALA A 36 3.35 54.73 -5.40
C ALA A 36 3.13 54.58 -6.92
N LEU A 37 3.08 53.33 -7.41
CA LEU A 37 2.56 53.01 -8.74
C LEU A 37 1.33 52.12 -8.57
N LEU A 38 0.18 52.66 -8.93
CA LEU A 38 -1.02 51.89 -9.26
C LEU A 38 -0.68 50.95 -10.42
N ALA A 39 -0.67 49.64 -10.18
CA ALA A 39 -0.64 48.63 -11.22
C ALA A 39 -2.05 48.07 -11.41
N THR A 40 -2.70 48.49 -12.49
CA THR A 40 -3.88 47.85 -13.08
C THR A 40 -3.54 46.42 -13.48
N ILE A 41 -4.16 45.43 -12.82
CA ILE A 41 -4.11 44.03 -13.22
C ILE A 41 -4.99 43.87 -14.46
N LEU A 42 -4.39 43.73 -15.64
CA LEU A 42 -5.06 43.13 -16.79
C LEU A 42 -5.07 41.60 -16.59
N ALA A 43 -6.25 41.04 -16.35
CA ALA A 43 -6.48 39.61 -16.43
C ALA A 43 -6.38 39.18 -17.91
N ALA A 44 -5.23 38.67 -18.31
CA ALA A 44 -5.11 37.87 -19.52
C ALA A 44 -5.61 36.45 -19.19
N GLY A 45 -6.86 36.18 -19.53
CA GLY A 45 -7.43 34.84 -19.44
C GLY A 45 -6.70 33.90 -20.38
N SER A 46 -5.90 32.99 -19.83
CA SER A 46 -5.47 31.79 -20.53
C SER A 46 -6.70 30.90 -20.70
N ALA A 47 -7.28 30.92 -21.91
CA ALA A 47 -8.20 29.88 -22.32
C ALA A 47 -7.41 28.57 -22.39
N ALA A 48 -7.41 27.81 -21.29
CA ALA A 48 -7.08 26.40 -21.33
C ALA A 48 -8.03 25.79 -22.37
N SER A 49 -7.45 25.32 -23.48
CA SER A 49 -8.17 24.54 -24.48
C SER A 49 -8.68 23.28 -23.79
N ALA A 50 -9.93 23.31 -23.31
CA ALA A 50 -10.61 22.13 -22.83
C ALA A 50 -10.52 21.08 -23.93
N ALA A 51 -9.89 19.94 -23.61
CA ALA A 51 -9.95 18.77 -24.45
C ALA A 51 -11.44 18.51 -24.78
N PRO A 52 -11.79 18.15 -26.03
CA PRO A 52 -13.16 17.86 -26.38
C PRO A 52 -13.70 16.81 -25.39
N PRO A 53 -14.93 16.97 -24.86
CA PRO A 53 -15.45 16.08 -23.85
C PRO A 53 -15.38 14.65 -24.39
N GLN A 54 -14.55 13.82 -23.76
CA GLN A 54 -14.43 12.42 -24.09
C GLN A 54 -15.85 11.85 -23.96
N LYS A 55 -16.35 11.19 -25.00
CA LYS A 55 -17.69 10.58 -24.96
C LYS A 55 -17.67 9.53 -23.85
N VAL A 56 -18.15 9.88 -22.67
CA VAL A 56 -18.21 8.97 -21.53
C VAL A 56 -19.16 7.84 -21.91
N ARG A 57 -18.60 6.66 -22.15
CA ARG A 57 -19.35 5.45 -22.46
C ARG A 57 -19.99 4.97 -21.17
N GLN A 58 -21.30 4.74 -21.20
CA GLN A 58 -21.99 4.19 -20.04
C GLN A 58 -21.40 2.81 -19.67
N PRO A 59 -21.07 2.57 -18.39
CA PRO A 59 -20.62 1.27 -17.93
C PRO A 59 -21.73 0.22 -18.07
N ALA A 60 -21.34 -1.05 -18.19
CA ALA A 60 -22.29 -2.14 -18.04
C ALA A 60 -22.75 -2.15 -16.58
N LEU A 61 -24.04 -1.90 -16.36
CA LEU A 61 -24.64 -1.96 -15.03
C LEU A 61 -25.34 -3.31 -14.88
N ASP A 62 -24.99 -4.01 -13.81
CA ASP A 62 -25.71 -5.17 -13.30
C ASP A 62 -26.08 -4.85 -11.85
N SER A 63 -27.24 -5.34 -11.43
CA SER A 63 -27.74 -5.14 -10.07
C SER A 63 -28.65 -6.29 -9.67
N ARG A 64 -28.55 -6.70 -8.41
CA ARG A 64 -29.31 -7.80 -7.82
C ARG A 64 -30.45 -7.28 -6.95
N SER A 65 -30.23 -6.19 -6.23
CA SER A 65 -31.18 -5.63 -5.27
C SER A 65 -31.52 -4.16 -5.52
N ALA A 66 -30.56 -3.35 -5.96
CA ALA A 66 -30.78 -1.92 -6.22
C ALA A 66 -31.61 -1.67 -7.50
N GLU A 67 -32.45 -0.64 -7.50
CA GLU A 67 -33.21 -0.27 -8.68
C GLU A 67 -32.32 0.44 -9.71
N ILE A 68 -32.63 0.23 -11.01
CA ILE A 68 -31.98 0.97 -12.10
C ILE A 68 -32.86 2.14 -12.51
N ILE A 69 -32.42 3.34 -12.16
CA ILE A 69 -33.08 4.59 -12.56
C ILE A 69 -32.55 5.11 -13.90
N ARG A 70 -33.33 5.96 -14.57
CA ARG A 70 -32.96 6.60 -15.82
C ARG A 70 -32.97 8.12 -15.69
N VAL A 71 -31.82 8.73 -15.94
CA VAL A 71 -31.64 10.19 -15.95
C VAL A 71 -30.89 10.58 -17.21
N ASP A 72 -31.40 11.57 -17.95
CA ASP A 72 -30.80 12.07 -19.21
C ASP A 72 -30.44 10.98 -20.24
N GLY A 73 -31.29 9.95 -20.36
CA GLY A 73 -31.09 8.84 -21.28
C GLY A 73 -29.96 7.87 -20.89
N ARG A 74 -29.43 7.99 -19.67
CA ARG A 74 -28.44 7.08 -19.06
C ARG A 74 -29.04 6.31 -17.89
N SER A 75 -28.43 5.18 -17.56
CA SER A 75 -28.83 4.34 -16.44
C SER A 75 -27.85 4.48 -15.27
N PHE A 76 -28.39 4.39 -14.05
CA PHE A 76 -27.67 4.47 -12.78
C PHE A 76 -28.27 3.47 -11.79
N ARG A 77 -27.47 3.01 -10.83
CA ARG A 77 -27.97 2.22 -9.69
C ARG A 77 -28.39 3.19 -8.60
N ASP A 78 -29.62 3.08 -8.14
CA ASP A 78 -30.17 3.76 -6.97
C ASP A 78 -29.80 2.93 -5.74
N LEU A 79 -28.61 3.20 -5.21
CA LEU A 79 -27.96 2.46 -4.12
C LEU A 79 -28.45 2.92 -2.73
N ASP A 80 -29.00 4.14 -2.60
CA ASP A 80 -29.66 4.57 -1.36
C ASP A 80 -31.18 4.36 -1.37
N GLY A 81 -31.77 4.04 -2.52
CA GLY A 81 -33.17 3.64 -2.67
C GLY A 81 -34.14 4.82 -2.59
N ASP A 82 -33.67 6.05 -2.88
CA ASP A 82 -34.49 7.26 -2.79
C ASP A 82 -35.22 7.64 -4.10
N GLY A 83 -34.95 6.89 -5.18
CA GLY A 83 -35.55 7.08 -6.51
C GLY A 83 -34.98 8.25 -7.30
N ALA A 84 -33.94 8.92 -6.82
CA ALA A 84 -33.23 10.01 -7.47
C ALA A 84 -31.77 9.63 -7.75
N LEU A 85 -31.12 10.39 -8.64
CA LEU A 85 -29.69 10.20 -8.89
C LEU A 85 -28.89 11.02 -7.88
N THR A 86 -28.31 10.33 -6.91
CA THR A 86 -27.43 10.94 -5.92
C THR A 86 -26.00 11.08 -6.46
N PRO A 87 -25.22 12.14 -6.13
CA PRO A 87 -23.88 12.32 -6.70
C PRO A 87 -22.94 11.13 -6.51
N TYR A 88 -22.93 10.46 -5.36
CA TYR A 88 -22.06 9.27 -5.18
C TYR A 88 -22.43 8.09 -6.10
N GLU A 89 -23.64 8.04 -6.65
CA GLU A 89 -24.12 7.01 -7.58
C GLU A 89 -23.82 7.37 -9.05
N ASP A 90 -23.53 8.65 -9.31
CA ASP A 90 -23.28 9.17 -10.64
C ASP A 90 -21.87 8.80 -11.12
N TRP A 91 -21.78 7.68 -11.85
CA TRP A 91 -20.53 7.19 -12.46
C TRP A 91 -19.89 8.16 -13.48
N ARG A 92 -20.53 9.29 -13.80
CA ARG A 92 -19.95 10.36 -14.63
C ARG A 92 -19.03 11.28 -13.83
N LEU A 93 -19.19 11.34 -12.50
CA LEU A 93 -18.34 12.13 -11.62
C LEU A 93 -17.04 11.40 -11.28
N ALA A 94 -16.00 12.16 -10.92
CA ALA A 94 -14.74 11.56 -10.51
C ALA A 94 -14.90 10.73 -9.22
N PRO A 95 -14.11 9.66 -9.02
CA PRO A 95 -14.17 8.86 -7.80
C PRO A 95 -14.08 9.68 -6.50
N GLU A 96 -13.25 10.72 -6.49
CA GLU A 96 -13.03 11.59 -5.34
C GLU A 96 -14.28 12.43 -5.03
N GLU A 97 -14.94 12.96 -6.05
CA GLU A 97 -16.20 13.72 -5.89
C GLU A 97 -17.30 12.83 -5.32
N ARG A 98 -17.41 11.60 -5.82
CA ARG A 98 -18.36 10.59 -5.34
C ARG A 98 -18.07 10.17 -3.91
N ALA A 99 -16.79 9.99 -3.56
CA ALA A 99 -16.37 9.64 -2.21
C ALA A 99 -16.67 10.75 -1.21
N VAL A 100 -16.44 12.03 -1.57
CA VAL A 100 -16.76 13.19 -0.71
C VAL A 100 -18.27 13.26 -0.44
N ASP A 101 -19.12 13.10 -1.46
CA ASP A 101 -20.56 13.09 -1.28
C ASP A 101 -21.03 11.91 -0.40
N LEU A 102 -20.52 10.69 -0.66
CA LEU A 102 -20.84 9.51 0.15
C LEU A 102 -20.44 9.71 1.62
N VAL A 103 -19.19 10.09 1.89
CA VAL A 103 -18.69 10.28 3.25
C VAL A 103 -19.46 11.37 3.99
N ALA A 104 -19.95 12.41 3.30
CA ALA A 104 -20.80 13.42 3.94
C ALA A 104 -22.15 12.87 4.42
N ARG A 105 -22.65 11.79 3.80
CA ARG A 105 -23.92 11.13 4.14
C ARG A 105 -23.79 10.09 5.25
N LEU A 106 -22.61 9.50 5.41
CA LEU A 106 -22.36 8.48 6.42
C LEU A 106 -22.40 9.05 7.85
N SER A 107 -23.06 8.30 8.73
CA SER A 107 -22.93 8.45 10.18
C SER A 107 -21.50 8.18 10.65
N LEU A 108 -21.18 8.56 11.90
CA LEU A 108 -19.87 8.26 12.48
C LEU A 108 -19.60 6.76 12.58
N GLU A 109 -20.63 5.95 12.85
CA GLU A 109 -20.51 4.50 12.96
C GLU A 109 -20.22 3.86 11.59
N GLU A 110 -20.93 4.29 10.54
CA GLU A 110 -20.67 3.84 9.17
C GLU A 110 -19.27 4.24 8.69
N LYS A 111 -18.83 5.46 9.00
CA LYS A 111 -17.44 5.92 8.75
C LYS A 111 -16.43 5.04 9.45
N SER A 112 -16.66 4.72 10.72
CA SER A 112 -15.78 3.81 11.46
C SER A 112 -15.72 2.43 10.82
N GLY A 113 -16.84 1.91 10.31
CA GLY A 113 -16.89 0.63 9.60
C GLY A 113 -16.00 0.60 8.35
N GLN A 114 -15.94 1.71 7.60
CA GLN A 114 -15.08 1.83 6.41
C GLN A 114 -13.58 1.82 6.74
N LEU A 115 -13.20 2.07 8.00
CA LEU A 115 -11.81 2.03 8.45
C LEU A 115 -11.38 0.64 8.93
N MET A 116 -12.30 -0.33 8.97
CA MET A 116 -12.02 -1.68 9.44
C MET A 116 -11.76 -2.64 8.29
N HIS A 117 -10.82 -3.58 8.51
CA HIS A 117 -10.52 -4.68 7.60
C HIS A 117 -10.76 -6.00 8.32
N ALA A 118 -11.87 -6.68 8.01
CA ALA A 118 -12.26 -7.91 8.70
C ALA A 118 -11.87 -9.18 7.93
N SER A 119 -11.94 -10.34 8.58
CA SER A 119 -11.76 -11.64 7.92
C SER A 119 -13.09 -12.25 7.53
N LEU A 120 -13.16 -12.80 6.31
CA LEU A 120 -14.20 -13.77 5.98
C LEU A 120 -13.84 -15.11 6.63
N SER A 121 -14.65 -15.57 7.56
CA SER A 121 -14.56 -16.89 8.17
C SER A 121 -15.29 -17.93 7.33
N GLY A 122 -14.80 -19.17 7.35
CA GLY A 122 -15.40 -20.27 6.58
C GLY A 122 -14.41 -21.41 6.36
N GLN A 123 -14.88 -22.50 5.79
CA GLN A 123 -14.04 -23.65 5.41
C GLN A 123 -14.28 -24.06 3.95
N ALA A 124 -15.48 -24.53 3.63
CA ALA A 124 -15.88 -24.85 2.26
C ALA A 124 -16.60 -23.67 1.58
N THR A 125 -17.35 -22.92 2.39
CA THR A 125 -18.07 -21.69 2.04
C THR A 125 -17.90 -20.70 3.19
N TYR A 126 -18.25 -19.43 2.97
CA TYR A 126 -18.20 -18.43 4.01
C TYR A 126 -19.32 -18.61 5.03
N ASP A 127 -19.03 -18.28 6.29
CA ASP A 127 -20.03 -18.13 7.33
C ASP A 127 -20.82 -16.84 7.09
N ARG A 128 -21.98 -17.00 6.44
CA ARG A 128 -22.86 -15.88 6.09
C ARG A 128 -23.42 -15.17 7.31
N THR A 129 -23.64 -15.88 8.41
CA THR A 129 -24.16 -15.25 9.64
C THR A 129 -23.11 -14.31 10.24
N ALA A 130 -21.86 -14.79 10.34
CA ALA A 130 -20.75 -13.99 10.83
C ALA A 130 -20.48 -12.78 9.92
N PHE A 131 -20.49 -13.00 8.60
CA PHE A 131 -20.34 -11.95 7.60
C PHE A 131 -21.44 -10.88 7.70
N THR A 132 -22.72 -11.27 7.67
CA THR A 132 -23.84 -10.33 7.70
C THR A 132 -23.83 -9.50 8.97
N ARG A 133 -23.40 -10.05 10.11
CA ARG A 133 -23.23 -9.27 11.35
C ARG A 133 -22.16 -8.18 11.20
N LEU A 134 -21.02 -8.49 10.60
CA LEU A 134 -19.93 -7.51 10.38
C LEU A 134 -20.32 -6.45 9.35
N LEU A 135 -21.05 -6.85 8.31
CA LEU A 135 -21.53 -5.93 7.28
C LEU A 135 -22.65 -5.02 7.83
N ALA A 136 -23.75 -5.60 8.31
CA ALA A 136 -24.97 -4.84 8.62
C ALA A 136 -24.91 -4.11 9.96
N GLU A 137 -24.25 -4.68 10.98
CA GLU A 137 -24.19 -4.07 12.32
C GLU A 137 -22.87 -3.35 12.62
N ARG A 138 -21.83 -3.52 11.79
CA ARG A 138 -20.54 -2.84 11.97
C ARG A 138 -20.10 -2.08 10.73
N HIS A 139 -20.91 -2.09 9.67
CA HIS A 139 -20.69 -1.35 8.44
C HIS A 139 -19.33 -1.63 7.78
N ILE A 140 -18.77 -2.83 8.01
CA ILE A 140 -17.47 -3.20 7.44
C ILE A 140 -17.69 -3.64 6.00
N THR A 141 -16.91 -3.07 5.09
CA THR A 141 -16.97 -3.34 3.64
C THR A 141 -15.66 -3.91 3.09
N THR A 142 -14.57 -3.84 3.85
CA THR A 142 -13.28 -4.40 3.46
C THR A 142 -13.04 -5.72 4.18
N PHE A 143 -12.86 -6.80 3.41
CA PHE A 143 -12.67 -8.13 3.96
C PHE A 143 -11.54 -8.89 3.30
N ILE A 144 -10.70 -9.54 4.09
CA ILE A 144 -9.73 -10.51 3.58
C ILE A 144 -10.37 -11.90 3.46
N SER A 145 -10.22 -12.50 2.27
CA SER A 145 -10.50 -13.91 2.01
C SER A 145 -9.25 -14.75 2.22
N ARG A 146 -9.39 -15.84 3.00
CA ARG A 146 -8.40 -16.93 3.10
C ARG A 146 -8.98 -18.28 2.69
N LEU A 147 -10.14 -18.26 2.04
CA LEU A 147 -10.82 -19.47 1.59
C LEU A 147 -10.00 -20.14 0.49
N GLY A 148 -9.50 -21.34 0.76
CA GLY A 148 -8.81 -22.20 -0.20
C GLY A 148 -9.79 -23.03 -1.02
N ALA A 149 -10.62 -22.38 -1.83
CA ALA A 149 -11.61 -23.03 -2.70
C ALA A 149 -11.27 -22.83 -4.19
N GLY A 150 -11.84 -23.68 -5.05
CA GLY A 150 -11.70 -23.54 -6.50
C GLY A 150 -12.36 -22.26 -7.05
N ALA A 151 -11.88 -21.79 -8.20
CA ALA A 151 -12.20 -20.47 -8.75
C ALA A 151 -13.72 -20.25 -8.92
N GLY A 152 -14.43 -21.26 -9.44
CA GLY A 152 -15.88 -21.18 -9.61
C GLY A 152 -16.65 -21.05 -8.29
N THR A 153 -16.15 -21.65 -7.21
CA THR A 153 -16.76 -21.52 -5.88
C THR A 153 -16.48 -20.13 -5.31
N LEU A 154 -15.24 -19.64 -5.41
CA LEU A 154 -14.89 -18.29 -4.96
C LEU A 154 -15.72 -17.22 -5.67
N ALA A 155 -15.85 -17.30 -7.00
CA ALA A 155 -16.65 -16.34 -7.78
C ALA A 155 -18.12 -16.32 -7.33
N ARG A 156 -18.74 -17.50 -7.13
CA ARG A 156 -20.13 -17.58 -6.64
C ARG A 156 -20.27 -17.00 -5.24
N GLU A 157 -19.40 -17.41 -4.32
CA GLU A 157 -19.43 -16.94 -2.94
C GLU A 157 -19.21 -15.42 -2.85
N HIS A 158 -18.23 -14.86 -3.56
CA HIS A 158 -18.01 -13.42 -3.59
C HIS A 158 -19.16 -12.64 -4.23
N ASN A 159 -19.77 -13.14 -5.32
CA ASN A 159 -20.96 -12.52 -5.91
C ASN A 159 -22.15 -12.51 -4.96
N ASP A 160 -22.34 -13.60 -4.20
CA ASP A 160 -23.40 -13.67 -3.20
C ASP A 160 -23.16 -12.68 -2.05
N LEU A 161 -21.91 -12.53 -1.58
CA LEU A 161 -21.55 -11.54 -0.57
C LEU A 161 -21.75 -10.10 -1.09
N GLN A 162 -21.38 -9.82 -2.34
CA GLN A 162 -21.61 -8.51 -2.97
C GLN A 162 -23.09 -8.17 -3.09
N SER A 163 -23.94 -9.17 -3.33
CA SER A 163 -25.39 -8.98 -3.39
C SER A 163 -25.95 -8.51 -2.04
N LEU A 164 -25.43 -9.08 -0.94
CA LEU A 164 -25.79 -8.65 0.42
C LEU A 164 -25.29 -7.24 0.75
N ALA A 165 -24.14 -6.84 0.21
CA ALA A 165 -23.63 -5.47 0.36
C ALA A 165 -24.46 -4.45 -0.42
N GLU A 166 -24.96 -4.81 -1.61
CA GLU A 166 -25.85 -3.96 -2.40
C GLU A 166 -27.20 -3.73 -1.68
N GLU A 167 -27.64 -4.65 -0.82
CA GLU A 167 -28.85 -4.49 0.01
C GLU A 167 -28.67 -3.55 1.22
N GLN A 168 -27.43 -3.14 1.55
CA GLN A 168 -27.18 -2.25 2.69
C GLN A 168 -27.51 -0.79 2.35
N PRO A 169 -27.76 0.07 3.36
CA PRO A 169 -27.82 1.51 3.14
C PRO A 169 -26.60 2.01 2.36
N PHE A 170 -26.84 2.84 1.35
CA PHE A 170 -25.85 3.36 0.39
C PHE A 170 -25.16 2.33 -0.50
N GLY A 171 -25.52 1.04 -0.42
CA GLY A 171 -25.04 -0.02 -1.30
C GLY A 171 -23.52 -0.07 -1.49
N ILE A 172 -22.74 0.26 -0.45
CA ILE A 172 -21.28 0.36 -0.56
C ILE A 172 -20.71 -1.04 -0.89
N PRO A 173 -20.02 -1.22 -2.04
CA PRO A 173 -19.56 -2.53 -2.45
C PRO A 173 -18.46 -3.04 -1.54
N LEU A 174 -18.35 -4.37 -1.44
CA LEU A 174 -17.25 -5.00 -0.72
C LEU A 174 -15.93 -4.82 -1.48
N LYS A 175 -14.88 -4.50 -0.74
CA LYS A 175 -13.49 -4.70 -1.19
C LYS A 175 -12.97 -6.00 -0.61
N ILE A 176 -12.94 -7.03 -1.45
CA ILE A 176 -12.43 -8.35 -1.05
C ILE A 176 -10.94 -8.41 -1.36
N SER A 177 -10.14 -8.61 -0.33
CA SER A 177 -8.68 -8.69 -0.40
C SER A 177 -8.16 -10.11 -0.21
N THR A 178 -6.89 -10.32 -0.54
CA THR A 178 -6.19 -11.57 -0.25
C THR A 178 -4.70 -11.36 0.01
N ASP A 179 -4.12 -12.23 0.83
CA ASP A 179 -2.70 -12.53 0.78
C ASP A 179 -2.36 -13.27 -0.53
N PRO A 180 -1.10 -13.24 -1.01
CA PRO A 180 -0.70 -13.91 -2.26
C PRO A 180 -1.18 -15.35 -2.36
N ARG A 181 -1.74 -15.70 -3.53
CA ARG A 181 -2.25 -17.05 -3.85
C ARG A 181 -1.46 -17.80 -4.91
N ASN A 182 -0.63 -17.10 -5.65
CA ASN A 182 -0.04 -17.59 -6.91
C ASN A 182 1.41 -18.10 -6.74
N GLY A 183 1.82 -18.39 -5.50
CA GLY A 183 3.12 -19.00 -5.21
C GLY A 183 3.02 -20.53 -5.09
N PHE A 184 4.17 -21.20 -5.09
CA PHE A 184 4.25 -22.64 -4.80
C PHE A 184 4.24 -22.94 -3.30
N THR A 185 4.66 -21.96 -2.49
CA THR A 185 4.76 -22.10 -1.04
C THR A 185 3.49 -21.60 -0.37
N VAL A 186 2.94 -22.40 0.54
CA VAL A 186 1.83 -21.98 1.41
C VAL A 186 2.35 -21.85 2.84
N THR A 187 2.46 -20.62 3.31
CA THR A 187 2.79 -20.27 4.69
C THR A 187 1.60 -19.58 5.34
N GLU A 188 1.15 -20.14 6.47
CA GLU A 188 0.05 -19.58 7.27
C GLU A 188 0.34 -18.12 7.65
N GLY A 189 -0.65 -17.25 7.46
CA GLY A 189 -0.52 -15.81 7.75
C GLY A 189 0.29 -15.01 6.72
N GLN A 190 0.80 -15.64 5.66
CA GLN A 190 1.60 -14.95 4.64
C GLN A 190 1.09 -15.15 3.21
N THR A 191 0.47 -16.30 2.94
CA THR A 191 -0.05 -16.71 1.64
C THR A 191 -1.32 -17.54 1.82
N VAL A 192 -2.11 -17.68 0.77
CA VAL A 192 -3.28 -18.58 0.72
C VAL A 192 -3.01 -19.72 -0.26
N SER A 193 -3.61 -20.88 -0.02
CA SER A 193 -3.55 -22.01 -0.95
C SER A 193 -3.90 -21.60 -2.38
N ASN A 194 -3.11 -22.08 -3.33
CA ASN A 194 -3.20 -21.71 -4.74
C ASN A 194 -4.40 -22.31 -5.47
N GLY A 195 -5.00 -23.42 -5.00
CA GLY A 195 -6.22 -23.98 -5.62
C GLY A 195 -6.12 -24.12 -7.15
N ASP A 196 -6.99 -23.40 -7.87
CA ASP A 196 -7.03 -23.35 -9.35
C ASP A 196 -6.19 -22.19 -9.95
N PHE A 197 -5.56 -21.35 -9.13
CA PHE A 197 -4.77 -20.19 -9.57
C PHE A 197 -3.42 -20.65 -10.15
N THR A 198 -2.92 -19.92 -11.15
CA THR A 198 -1.62 -20.22 -11.76
C THR A 198 -0.51 -20.09 -10.72
N ALA A 199 0.34 -21.11 -10.62
CA ALA A 199 1.51 -21.10 -9.75
C ALA A 199 2.73 -20.54 -10.49
N PHE A 200 3.29 -19.46 -9.97
CA PHE A 200 4.52 -18.82 -10.43
C PHE A 200 5.64 -19.07 -9.42
N PRO A 201 6.92 -18.87 -9.81
CA PRO A 201 7.99 -18.71 -8.83
C PRO A 201 7.60 -17.68 -7.78
N ASP A 202 7.94 -17.94 -6.51
CA ASP A 202 7.80 -16.93 -5.45
C ASP A 202 8.60 -15.66 -5.85
N PRO A 203 8.26 -14.47 -5.31
CA PRO A 203 8.90 -13.20 -5.71
C PRO A 203 10.42 -13.22 -5.75
N ILE A 204 11.09 -13.96 -4.86
CA ILE A 204 12.57 -14.04 -4.87
C ILE A 204 13.10 -14.75 -6.13
N GLY A 205 12.33 -15.69 -6.67
CA GLY A 205 12.61 -16.33 -7.94
C GLY A 205 12.48 -15.36 -9.11
N MET A 206 11.49 -14.46 -9.05
CA MET A 206 11.33 -13.40 -10.05
C MET A 206 12.47 -12.38 -9.97
N GLY A 207 12.92 -12.03 -8.76
CA GLY A 207 14.13 -11.24 -8.55
C GLY A 207 15.39 -11.92 -9.12
N ALA A 208 15.49 -13.25 -8.98
CA ALA A 208 16.61 -14.02 -9.53
C ALA A 208 16.59 -14.13 -11.06
N VAL A 209 15.40 -14.05 -11.69
CA VAL A 209 15.29 -13.89 -13.15
C VAL A 209 15.84 -12.53 -13.58
N GLY A 210 15.66 -11.49 -12.77
CA GLY A 210 16.21 -10.14 -13.02
C GLY A 210 15.55 -9.45 -14.22
N ASP A 211 14.27 -9.73 -14.46
CA ASP A 211 13.47 -9.15 -15.55
C ASP A 211 12.16 -8.56 -15.00
N PRO A 212 12.11 -7.23 -14.77
CA PRO A 212 10.89 -6.55 -14.35
C PRO A 212 9.73 -6.69 -15.34
N GLU A 213 9.96 -6.79 -16.65
CA GLU A 213 8.88 -7.01 -17.62
C GLU A 213 8.22 -8.37 -17.41
N ALA A 214 9.01 -9.41 -17.09
CA ALA A 214 8.48 -10.71 -16.71
C ALA A 214 7.66 -10.64 -15.41
N THR A 215 8.09 -9.83 -14.42
CA THR A 215 7.31 -9.58 -13.20
C THR A 215 5.99 -8.87 -13.50
N ARG A 216 5.99 -7.88 -14.39
CA ARG A 216 4.78 -7.17 -14.82
C ARG A 216 3.80 -8.11 -15.52
N ALA A 217 4.30 -8.97 -16.42
CA ALA A 217 3.48 -9.97 -17.11
C ALA A 217 2.88 -11.01 -16.15
N MET A 218 3.66 -11.47 -15.17
CA MET A 218 3.16 -12.33 -14.09
C MET A 218 2.04 -11.64 -13.30
N ALA A 219 2.27 -10.39 -12.88
CA ALA A 219 1.30 -9.62 -12.12
C ALA A 219 0.00 -9.37 -12.91
N ASP A 220 0.09 -9.12 -14.22
CA ASP A 220 -1.09 -8.96 -15.09
C ASP A 220 -1.93 -10.24 -15.19
N ILE A 221 -1.31 -11.41 -15.26
CA ILE A 221 -2.03 -12.70 -15.20
C ILE A 221 -2.72 -12.87 -13.84
N ILE A 222 -2.02 -12.56 -12.74
CA ILE A 222 -2.59 -12.63 -11.39
C ILE A 222 -3.78 -11.68 -11.23
N ARG A 223 -3.68 -10.45 -11.78
CA ARG A 223 -4.78 -9.48 -11.83
C ARG A 223 -6.01 -10.11 -12.48
N GLU A 224 -5.88 -10.68 -13.68
CA GLU A 224 -6.99 -11.30 -14.39
C GLU A 224 -7.65 -12.42 -13.59
N GLU A 225 -6.86 -13.29 -12.97
CA GLU A 225 -7.37 -14.36 -12.12
C GLU A 225 -8.11 -13.84 -10.89
N TYR A 226 -7.58 -12.80 -10.23
CA TYR A 226 -8.21 -12.19 -9.05
C TYR A 226 -9.53 -11.51 -9.41
N ARG A 227 -9.56 -10.76 -10.52
CA ARG A 227 -10.78 -10.15 -11.05
C ARG A 227 -11.82 -11.22 -11.39
N ALA A 228 -11.42 -12.34 -11.99
CA ALA A 228 -12.33 -13.43 -12.37
C ALA A 228 -13.05 -14.07 -11.19
N VAL A 229 -12.47 -14.01 -9.99
CA VAL A 229 -13.10 -14.51 -8.76
C VAL A 229 -13.67 -13.41 -7.86
N GLY A 230 -13.60 -12.13 -8.24
CA GLY A 230 -14.13 -11.02 -7.43
C GLY A 230 -13.19 -10.51 -6.33
N ILE A 231 -11.89 -10.79 -6.40
CA ILE A 231 -10.87 -10.16 -5.56
C ILE A 231 -10.49 -8.81 -6.19
N HIS A 232 -10.46 -7.76 -5.35
CA HIS A 232 -10.25 -6.37 -5.77
C HIS A 232 -9.04 -5.72 -5.08
N GLU A 233 -8.45 -6.39 -4.09
CA GLU A 233 -7.26 -5.92 -3.40
C GLU A 233 -6.27 -7.07 -3.16
N ALA A 234 -4.99 -6.82 -3.41
CA ALA A 234 -3.92 -7.74 -3.13
C ALA A 234 -3.03 -7.15 -2.03
N LEU A 235 -2.81 -7.90 -0.95
CA LEU A 235 -1.88 -7.53 0.12
C LEU A 235 -0.44 -7.87 -0.28
N SER A 236 -0.01 -7.32 -1.42
CA SER A 236 1.24 -7.57 -2.12
C SER A 236 1.58 -6.41 -3.07
N PRO A 237 2.85 -6.27 -3.50
CA PRO A 237 4.01 -7.14 -3.22
C PRO A 237 4.70 -6.81 -1.89
N GLN A 238 5.62 -7.68 -1.46
CA GLN A 238 6.59 -7.28 -0.45
C GLN A 238 7.72 -6.49 -1.11
N ALA A 239 7.90 -5.25 -0.69
CA ALA A 239 9.03 -4.38 -1.05
C ALA A 239 10.18 -4.49 -0.04
N ASP A 240 10.08 -5.40 0.93
CA ASP A 240 11.11 -5.66 1.91
C ASP A 240 12.41 -6.18 1.25
N LEU A 241 13.56 -5.86 1.84
CA LEU A 241 14.86 -6.37 1.39
C LEU A 241 15.26 -7.60 2.19
N ALA A 242 15.73 -8.64 1.52
CA ALA A 242 16.31 -9.84 2.12
C ALA A 242 17.73 -9.61 2.67
N THR A 243 17.91 -8.62 3.54
CA THR A 243 19.21 -8.28 4.16
C THR A 243 19.60 -9.22 5.31
N GLU A 244 18.63 -9.83 5.98
CA GLU A 244 18.85 -10.90 6.96
C GLU A 244 18.43 -12.25 6.37
N PRO A 245 19.36 -13.10 5.91
CA PRO A 245 19.03 -14.35 5.22
C PRO A 245 18.41 -15.42 6.12
N ARG A 246 18.47 -15.28 7.45
CA ARG A 246 17.73 -16.15 8.39
C ARG A 246 16.25 -15.81 8.48
N TRP A 247 15.86 -14.63 8.02
CA TRP A 247 14.48 -14.17 8.11
C TRP A 247 13.55 -15.09 7.29
N THR A 248 12.45 -15.49 7.89
CA THR A 248 11.60 -16.56 7.35
C THR A 248 10.75 -16.12 6.15
N ARG A 249 10.63 -14.81 5.88
CA ARG A 249 9.81 -14.26 4.78
C ARG A 249 10.61 -13.88 3.54
N ILE A 250 11.90 -14.20 3.48
CA ILE A 250 12.77 -13.79 2.35
C ILE A 250 12.24 -14.22 0.99
N ASN A 251 11.50 -15.34 0.90
CA ASN A 251 10.95 -15.84 -0.35
C ASN A 251 9.90 -14.90 -0.97
N GLY A 252 9.25 -14.06 -0.16
CA GLY A 252 8.28 -13.06 -0.61
C GLY A 252 8.90 -11.76 -1.14
N THR A 253 10.21 -11.55 -0.95
CA THR A 253 10.95 -10.37 -1.43
C THR A 253 11.47 -10.56 -2.86
N PHE A 254 11.86 -9.50 -3.56
CA PHE A 254 12.54 -9.60 -4.87
C PHE A 254 14.08 -9.63 -4.78
N GLY A 255 14.65 -9.75 -3.59
CA GLY A 255 16.10 -9.74 -3.38
C GLY A 255 16.54 -8.83 -2.24
N SER A 256 17.80 -8.40 -2.29
CA SER A 256 18.46 -7.67 -1.19
C SER A 256 19.05 -6.31 -1.59
N THR A 257 18.78 -5.84 -2.81
CA THR A 257 19.29 -4.57 -3.35
C THR A 257 18.12 -3.65 -3.68
N GLY A 258 18.12 -2.45 -3.10
CA GLY A 258 17.02 -1.48 -3.13
C GLY A 258 16.55 -1.15 -4.55
N GLU A 259 17.49 -0.82 -5.45
CA GLU A 259 17.20 -0.47 -6.84
C GLU A 259 16.52 -1.63 -7.59
N THR A 260 17.12 -2.82 -7.59
CA THR A 260 16.55 -4.01 -8.24
C THR A 260 15.19 -4.39 -7.66
N VAL A 261 15.04 -4.37 -6.33
CA VAL A 261 13.75 -4.66 -5.71
C VAL A 261 12.72 -3.59 -6.08
N GLY A 262 13.11 -2.31 -6.16
CA GLY A 262 12.25 -1.21 -6.59
C GLY A 262 11.73 -1.37 -8.03
N GLU A 263 12.59 -1.78 -8.97
CA GLU A 263 12.18 -2.06 -10.36
C GLU A 263 11.12 -3.17 -10.43
N HIS A 264 11.32 -4.26 -9.68
CA HIS A 264 10.36 -5.36 -9.62
C HIS A 264 9.06 -4.97 -8.89
N VAL A 265 9.14 -4.18 -7.82
CA VAL A 265 7.97 -3.66 -7.10
C VAL A 265 7.14 -2.77 -8.01
N GLN A 266 7.77 -1.83 -8.73
CA GLN A 266 7.08 -0.99 -9.71
C GLN A 266 6.36 -1.86 -10.73
N ALA A 267 7.08 -2.76 -11.40
CA ALA A 267 6.53 -3.66 -12.42
C ALA A 267 5.34 -4.50 -11.91
N TYR A 268 5.44 -5.04 -10.69
CA TYR A 268 4.35 -5.81 -10.09
C TYR A 268 3.12 -4.93 -9.84
N VAL A 269 3.30 -3.72 -9.29
CA VAL A 269 2.20 -2.78 -9.01
C VAL A 269 1.51 -2.37 -10.32
N GLU A 270 2.26 -2.03 -11.36
CA GLU A 270 1.69 -1.67 -12.65
C GLU A 270 0.86 -2.82 -13.25
N GLY A 271 1.36 -4.05 -13.18
CA GLY A 271 0.66 -5.23 -13.69
C GLY A 271 -0.64 -5.51 -12.91
N MET A 272 -0.59 -5.43 -11.57
CA MET A 272 -1.76 -5.65 -10.73
C MET A 272 -2.82 -4.56 -10.89
N GLN A 273 -2.42 -3.29 -10.93
CA GLN A 273 -3.33 -2.15 -11.02
C GLN A 273 -3.85 -1.92 -12.45
N GLY A 274 -3.25 -2.60 -13.44
CA GLY A 274 -3.67 -2.59 -14.85
C GLY A 274 -3.07 -1.45 -15.68
N GLY A 275 -2.10 -0.70 -15.14
CA GLY A 275 -1.46 0.42 -15.82
C GLY A 275 -0.39 1.10 -14.97
N PRO A 276 0.45 1.95 -15.60
CA PRO A 276 1.52 2.67 -14.91
C PRO A 276 1.02 3.87 -14.09
N ASP A 277 -0.17 4.38 -14.39
CA ASP A 277 -0.71 5.61 -13.82
C ASP A 277 -1.66 5.35 -12.63
N GLY A 278 -1.47 4.24 -11.91
CA GLY A 278 -2.30 3.84 -10.78
C GLY A 278 -3.44 2.86 -11.13
N LEU A 279 -4.43 2.77 -10.24
CA LEU A 279 -5.53 1.81 -10.33
C LEU A 279 -6.49 2.08 -11.49
N THR A 280 -6.62 1.10 -12.38
CA THR A 280 -7.60 1.11 -13.48
C THR A 280 -8.90 0.38 -13.11
N PRO A 281 -10.02 0.57 -13.85
CA PRO A 281 -11.28 -0.13 -13.59
C PRO A 281 -11.21 -1.66 -13.62
N ASP A 282 -10.28 -2.22 -14.40
CA ASP A 282 -10.04 -3.67 -14.51
C ASP A 282 -8.84 -4.14 -13.64
N GLY A 283 -8.30 -3.23 -12.83
CA GLY A 283 -7.19 -3.46 -11.91
C GLY A 283 -7.57 -4.07 -10.58
N VAL A 284 -6.55 -4.52 -9.86
CA VAL A 284 -6.59 -4.94 -8.46
C VAL A 284 -5.74 -3.97 -7.66
N ALA A 285 -6.32 -3.37 -6.63
CA ALA A 285 -5.60 -2.46 -5.74
C ALA A 285 -4.46 -3.19 -5.04
N THR A 286 -3.25 -2.63 -5.05
CA THR A 286 -2.10 -3.22 -4.34
C THR A 286 -1.87 -2.54 -3.01
N VAL A 287 -1.54 -3.33 -1.99
CA VAL A 287 -1.00 -2.85 -0.73
C VAL A 287 0.46 -3.31 -0.62
N VAL A 288 1.38 -2.40 -0.92
CA VAL A 288 2.83 -2.68 -0.86
C VAL A 288 3.28 -2.72 0.60
N LYS A 289 4.11 -3.71 0.95
CA LYS A 289 4.43 -4.01 2.35
C LYS A 289 5.89 -4.47 2.57
N HIS A 290 6.47 -4.38 3.77
CA HIS A 290 5.91 -3.79 4.98
C HIS A 290 6.71 -2.54 5.37
N TRP A 291 6.07 -1.36 5.30
CA TRP A 291 6.70 -0.05 5.51
C TRP A 291 7.18 0.12 6.97
N VAL A 292 8.46 0.20 7.29
CA VAL A 292 9.60 -0.09 6.42
C VAL A 292 10.71 -0.80 7.20
N GLY A 293 11.52 -1.59 6.49
CA GLY A 293 12.69 -2.26 7.07
C GLY A 293 12.40 -3.62 7.69
N TYR A 294 11.27 -4.24 7.38
CA TYR A 294 10.87 -5.50 8.00
C TYR A 294 11.86 -6.65 7.77
N GLY A 295 12.56 -6.67 6.62
CA GLY A 295 13.58 -7.68 6.32
C GLY A 295 14.92 -7.50 7.04
N ALA A 296 15.08 -6.44 7.84
CA ALA A 296 16.25 -6.19 8.68
C ALA A 296 16.09 -6.73 10.12
N GLN A 297 15.39 -7.86 10.27
CA GLN A 297 15.11 -8.44 11.59
C GLN A 297 16.37 -8.81 12.35
N VAL A 298 16.43 -8.43 13.63
CA VAL A 298 17.48 -8.93 14.52
C VAL A 298 17.33 -10.45 14.64
N ASP A 299 18.41 -11.16 14.36
CA ASP A 299 18.49 -12.63 14.35
C ASP A 299 17.58 -13.36 13.35
N GLY A 300 16.91 -12.64 12.46
CA GLY A 300 15.96 -13.20 11.49
C GLY A 300 14.60 -13.58 12.08
N TYR A 301 14.31 -13.16 13.32
CA TYR A 301 13.04 -13.47 13.96
C TYR A 301 11.92 -12.58 13.44
N ASP A 302 10.79 -13.19 13.08
CA ASP A 302 9.65 -12.47 12.53
C ASP A 302 8.99 -11.56 13.60
N SER A 303 8.87 -10.26 13.32
CA SER A 303 8.26 -9.28 14.22
C SER A 303 6.74 -9.40 14.38
N HIS A 304 6.09 -10.30 13.66
CA HIS A 304 4.74 -10.75 14.02
C HIS A 304 4.73 -11.38 15.43
N TYR A 305 5.87 -11.93 15.87
CA TYR A 305 6.04 -12.45 17.22
C TYR A 305 6.78 -11.47 18.11
N TYR A 306 6.41 -11.45 19.39
CA TYR A 306 7.03 -10.57 20.38
C TYR A 306 8.56 -10.67 20.38
N TYR A 307 9.14 -11.87 20.33
CA TYR A 307 10.59 -12.06 20.38
C TYR A 307 11.33 -11.50 19.15
N GLY A 308 10.65 -11.31 18.02
CA GLY A 308 11.21 -10.73 16.79
C GLY A 308 10.93 -9.25 16.60
N ARG A 309 10.43 -8.53 17.62
CA ARG A 309 9.93 -7.15 17.50
C ARG A 309 10.92 -6.08 17.03
N TYR A 310 12.20 -6.39 16.85
CA TYR A 310 13.23 -5.39 16.53
C TYR A 310 13.82 -5.62 15.14
N ALA A 311 13.88 -4.54 14.36
CA ALA A 311 14.71 -4.44 13.17
C ALA A 311 15.91 -3.52 13.45
N ALA A 312 17.08 -3.84 12.88
CA ALA A 312 18.30 -3.07 13.10
C ALA A 312 19.01 -2.78 11.77
N PHE A 313 19.65 -1.62 11.67
CA PHE A 313 20.25 -1.10 10.43
C PHE A 313 21.77 -0.90 10.57
N PRO A 314 22.54 -1.99 10.72
CA PRO A 314 23.99 -1.89 10.87
C PRO A 314 24.62 -1.26 9.62
N GLY A 315 25.59 -0.37 9.83
CA GLY A 315 26.21 0.37 8.73
C GLY A 315 25.36 1.52 8.19
N ASN A 316 24.29 1.91 8.90
CA ASN A 316 23.41 3.03 8.53
C ASN A 316 22.72 2.81 7.18
N ASN A 317 22.26 1.58 6.94
CA ASN A 317 21.64 1.16 5.68
C ASN A 317 20.11 1.37 5.64
N PHE A 318 19.55 2.20 6.52
CA PHE A 318 18.09 2.42 6.57
C PHE A 318 17.52 2.99 5.26
N GLU A 319 18.20 3.95 4.63
CA GLU A 319 17.74 4.56 3.37
C GLU A 319 17.57 3.52 2.24
N GLU A 320 18.41 2.48 2.21
CA GLU A 320 18.30 1.39 1.23
C GLU A 320 16.94 0.67 1.34
N HIS A 321 16.36 0.58 2.54
CA HIS A 321 15.05 -0.05 2.75
C HIS A 321 13.88 0.85 2.30
N LEU A 322 14.10 2.15 2.09
CA LEU A 322 13.12 3.05 1.50
C LEU A 322 13.08 2.94 -0.02
N THR A 323 14.24 2.72 -0.66
CA THR A 323 14.40 2.69 -2.13
C THR A 323 13.36 1.83 -2.87
N PRO A 324 13.02 0.60 -2.42
CA PRO A 324 11.99 -0.19 -3.10
C PRO A 324 10.62 0.46 -3.21
N TYR A 325 10.26 1.31 -2.24
CA TYR A 325 8.96 1.98 -2.21
C TYR A 325 8.87 3.13 -3.22
N GLU A 326 9.99 3.69 -3.67
CA GLU A 326 10.00 4.66 -4.78
C GLU A 326 9.36 4.07 -6.03
N GLY A 327 9.63 2.79 -6.32
CA GLY A 327 8.97 2.05 -7.41
C GLY A 327 7.46 1.89 -7.18
N ALA A 328 7.03 1.64 -5.95
CA ALA A 328 5.60 1.56 -5.60
C ALA A 328 4.89 2.91 -5.79
N PHE A 329 5.54 4.01 -5.39
CA PHE A 329 5.00 5.36 -5.54
C PHE A 329 4.96 5.79 -7.01
N ALA A 330 6.00 5.46 -7.79
CA ALA A 330 6.05 5.72 -9.22
C ALA A 330 4.91 5.04 -9.99
N ALA A 331 4.53 3.82 -9.60
CA ALA A 331 3.39 3.08 -10.18
C ALA A 331 2.02 3.46 -9.59
N GLY A 332 1.97 4.43 -8.68
CA GLY A 332 0.73 4.88 -8.03
C GLY A 332 0.06 3.80 -7.19
N ALA A 333 0.82 3.07 -6.35
CA ALA A 333 0.27 2.04 -5.47
C ALA A 333 -0.93 2.53 -4.64
N SER A 334 -2.00 1.75 -4.62
CA SER A 334 -3.25 2.09 -3.92
C SER A 334 -3.10 2.15 -2.40
N GLY A 335 -2.21 1.34 -1.84
CA GLY A 335 -2.04 1.21 -0.40
C GLY A 335 -0.61 0.85 0.03
N ILE A 336 -0.30 1.18 1.27
CA ILE A 336 0.92 0.81 1.98
C ILE A 336 0.54 0.13 3.29
N MET A 337 1.22 -0.96 3.63
CA MET A 337 1.07 -1.63 4.92
C MET A 337 2.33 -1.47 5.75
N PRO A 338 2.29 -0.82 6.92
CA PRO A 338 3.46 -0.72 7.78
C PRO A 338 3.83 -2.01 8.50
N THR A 339 5.12 -2.16 8.84
CA THR A 339 5.63 -3.31 9.60
C THR A 339 5.33 -3.21 11.11
N TYR A 340 5.35 -4.36 11.77
CA TYR A 340 5.35 -4.48 13.24
C TYR A 340 6.65 -4.00 13.88
N SER A 341 7.76 -4.03 13.15
CA SER A 341 9.10 -3.85 13.73
C SER A 341 9.28 -2.49 14.41
N ILE A 342 9.86 -2.53 15.60
CA ILE A 342 10.47 -1.38 16.26
C ILE A 342 11.86 -1.18 15.64
N LEU A 343 12.10 0.00 15.08
CA LEU A 343 13.36 0.32 14.40
C LEU A 343 14.43 0.71 15.44
N GLN A 344 15.23 -0.29 15.83
CA GLN A 344 16.10 -0.21 16.99
C GLN A 344 17.15 0.90 16.85
N ASP A 345 17.12 1.85 17.78
CA ASP A 345 18.08 2.96 17.92
C ASP A 345 18.32 3.76 16.62
N LEU A 346 17.34 3.75 15.70
CA LEU A 346 17.45 4.41 14.40
C LEU A 346 17.50 5.93 14.59
N GLN A 347 18.48 6.54 13.93
CA GLN A 347 18.56 7.98 13.75
C GLN A 347 18.56 8.29 12.26
N ARG A 348 17.71 9.23 11.84
CA ARG A 348 17.62 9.70 10.46
C ARG A 348 17.66 11.22 10.45
N ASP A 349 18.59 11.81 9.72
CA ASP A 349 18.79 13.26 9.61
C ASP A 349 18.89 14.00 10.96
N GLY A 350 19.47 13.36 11.97
CA GLY A 350 19.61 13.91 13.32
C GLY A 350 18.34 13.80 14.19
N THR A 351 17.27 13.22 13.67
CA THR A 351 16.07 12.85 14.41
C THR A 351 16.19 11.40 14.90
N ALA A 352 16.03 11.19 16.21
CA ALA A 352 15.87 9.86 16.76
C ALA A 352 14.45 9.36 16.44
N VAL A 353 14.36 8.22 15.76
CA VAL A 353 13.07 7.59 15.46
C VAL A 353 12.53 6.95 16.74
N GLU A 354 11.28 7.25 17.07
CA GLU A 354 10.63 6.75 18.27
C GLU A 354 10.67 5.21 18.32
N GLN A 355 10.98 4.65 19.50
CA GLN A 355 11.13 3.21 19.71
C GLN A 355 9.77 2.51 19.89
N VAL A 356 8.91 2.68 18.89
CA VAL A 356 7.61 2.03 18.71
C VAL A 356 7.59 1.31 17.35
N GLY A 357 6.63 0.38 17.17
CA GLY A 357 6.46 -0.30 15.88
C GLY A 357 6.21 0.72 14.76
N ALA A 358 6.73 0.46 13.56
CA ALA A 358 6.62 1.39 12.43
C ALA A 358 5.15 1.75 12.10
N ASN A 359 4.22 0.83 12.37
CA ASN A 359 2.78 1.05 12.24
C ASN A 359 2.16 2.06 13.24
N HIS A 360 2.87 2.41 14.31
CA HIS A 360 2.47 3.40 15.31
C HIS A 360 3.36 4.65 15.27
N ASN A 361 4.34 4.70 14.37
CA ASN A 361 5.38 5.71 14.37
C ASN A 361 4.94 6.93 13.53
N GLU A 362 4.61 8.04 14.18
CA GLU A 362 4.15 9.26 13.52
C GLU A 362 5.19 9.82 12.55
N TYR A 363 6.48 9.80 12.90
CA TYR A 363 7.55 10.27 12.02
C TYR A 363 7.60 9.46 10.72
N LEU A 364 7.59 8.12 10.81
CA LEU A 364 7.65 7.27 9.61
C LEU A 364 6.39 7.35 8.74
N LEU A 365 5.21 7.53 9.36
CA LEU A 365 3.93 7.53 8.64
C LEU A 365 3.53 8.91 8.14
N GLN A 366 3.72 9.96 8.92
CA GLN A 366 3.32 11.32 8.56
C GLN A 366 4.47 12.08 7.94
N ASP A 367 5.61 12.20 8.62
CA ASP A 367 6.68 13.06 8.13
C ASP A 367 7.38 12.46 6.89
N VAL A 368 7.67 11.16 6.92
CA VAL A 368 8.33 10.46 5.81
C VAL A 368 7.33 10.05 4.73
N LEU A 369 6.39 9.14 5.04
CA LEU A 369 5.50 8.59 4.02
C LEU A 369 4.54 9.64 3.41
N ARG A 370 3.80 10.40 4.23
CA ARG A 370 2.90 11.46 3.72
C ARG A 370 3.66 12.73 3.32
N GLY A 371 4.65 13.15 4.10
CA GLY A 371 5.35 14.42 3.94
C GLY A 371 6.40 14.38 2.84
N GLU A 372 7.46 13.59 3.02
CA GLU A 372 8.59 13.48 2.09
C GLU A 372 8.20 12.83 0.76
N TYR A 373 7.53 11.66 0.83
CA TYR A 373 7.15 10.91 -0.37
C TYR A 373 5.81 11.33 -0.97
N GLY A 374 5.00 12.14 -0.27
CA GLY A 374 3.73 12.63 -0.79
C GLY A 374 2.69 11.52 -1.01
N PHE A 375 2.81 10.37 -0.35
CA PHE A 375 1.88 9.26 -0.53
C PHE A 375 0.48 9.68 -0.07
N ASP A 376 -0.53 9.57 -0.95
CA ASP A 376 -1.93 9.95 -0.62
C ASP A 376 -2.89 8.73 -0.60
N GLY A 377 -2.36 7.51 -0.79
CA GLY A 377 -3.16 6.28 -0.77
C GLY A 377 -3.56 5.80 0.64
N VAL A 378 -4.08 4.58 0.72
CA VAL A 378 -4.52 3.98 2.00
C VAL A 378 -3.32 3.47 2.80
N ILE A 379 -3.22 3.82 4.08
CA ILE A 379 -2.31 3.14 5.02
C ILE A 379 -3.15 2.11 5.77
N THR A 380 -2.86 0.83 5.56
CA THR A 380 -3.55 -0.27 6.24
C THR A 380 -2.62 -0.95 7.23
N SER A 381 -3.09 -1.22 8.44
CA SER A 381 -2.29 -2.00 9.39
C SER A 381 -2.07 -3.43 8.92
N ASP A 382 -0.96 -4.04 9.32
CA ASP A 382 -0.84 -5.50 9.26
C ASP A 382 -1.71 -6.18 10.34
N TRP A 383 -1.85 -7.49 10.23
CA TRP A 383 -2.79 -8.31 10.96
C TRP A 383 -2.64 -8.20 12.49
N GLY A 384 -3.73 -7.87 13.17
CA GLY A 384 -3.85 -7.95 14.62
C GLY A 384 -3.02 -6.93 15.40
N ILE A 385 -2.50 -5.90 14.73
CA ILE A 385 -1.52 -4.98 15.34
C ILE A 385 -2.08 -4.15 16.50
N ALA A 386 -3.40 -3.91 16.50
CA ALA A 386 -4.09 -3.18 17.57
C ALA A 386 -4.45 -4.08 18.77
N ASN A 387 -4.18 -5.39 18.71
CA ASN A 387 -4.45 -6.29 19.82
C ASN A 387 -3.39 -6.16 20.91
N ASP A 388 -3.80 -6.33 22.16
CA ASP A 388 -2.86 -6.49 23.27
C ASP A 388 -2.00 -7.74 23.07
N CYS A 389 -0.74 -7.69 23.54
CA CYS A 389 0.13 -8.86 23.65
C CYS A 389 0.00 -9.45 25.06
N PRO A 390 -0.90 -10.43 25.31
CA PRO A 390 -1.07 -11.04 26.63
C PRO A 390 0.15 -11.87 27.04
N ALA A 391 0.15 -12.38 28.27
CA ALA A 391 1.23 -13.22 28.78
C ALA A 391 1.60 -14.41 27.87
N SER A 392 0.64 -14.98 27.15
CA SER A 392 0.89 -16.05 26.17
C SER A 392 1.71 -15.56 24.97
N CYS A 393 1.43 -14.36 24.46
CA CYS A 393 2.21 -13.70 23.40
C CYS A 393 3.65 -13.41 23.86
N LEU A 394 3.81 -12.89 25.08
CA LEU A 394 5.13 -12.61 25.68
C LEU A 394 5.94 -13.88 25.97
N ALA A 395 5.26 -15.00 26.23
CA ALA A 395 5.88 -16.28 26.53
C ALA A 395 6.31 -17.07 25.29
N LEU A 396 5.92 -16.63 24.08
CA LEU A 396 6.39 -17.22 22.84
C LEU A 396 7.91 -17.15 22.78
N ARG A 397 8.53 -18.27 22.40
CA ARG A 397 9.96 -18.40 22.18
C ARG A 397 10.19 -18.79 20.73
N PRO A 398 11.32 -18.38 20.13
CA PRO A 398 11.68 -18.78 18.79
C PRO A 398 11.83 -20.30 18.65
#